data_AF-A0A8T5MT73-F1
#
_entry.id   AF-A0A8T5MT73-F1
#
_cell.length_a   1.000
_cell.length_b   1.000
_cell.length_c   1.000
_cell.angle_alpha   90.00
_cell.angle_beta   90.00
_cell.angle_gamma   90.00
#
_symmetry.space_group_name_H-M   'P 1'
#
loop_
_entity.id
_entity.type
_entity.pdbx_description
1 polymer ?
#
loop_
_entity_poly.entity_id
_entity_poly.type
_entity_poly.pdbx_seq_one_letter_code
_entity_poly.pdbx_strand_id
1 'polypeptide(L)'
;MKICLGTNWDDKLLEGVDDLNKEYEDVKIYEVFGAYKTSVVGSGRVSIMLPKVTPNQAKDHIELARSVGLKFNYLINACCMGNREFHPKYHAQLIEYLDEIVNLGPD
;
A
#
# COMPACT_ATOMS: atom_id res chain seq x y z
N MET A 1 -8.24 11.65 16.46
CA MET A 1 -7.04 10.92 16.03
C MET A 1 -7.38 10.22 14.72
N LYS A 2 -6.52 10.21 13.71
CA LYS A 2 -6.73 9.44 12.46
C LYS A 2 -5.88 8.18 12.53
N ILE A 3 -6.51 7.01 12.53
CA ILE A 3 -5.82 5.72 12.57
C ILE A 3 -5.56 5.25 11.14
N CYS A 4 -4.30 4.88 10.89
CA CYS A 4 -3.78 4.35 9.65
C CYS A 4 -3.25 2.94 9.89
N LEU A 5 -3.82 1.94 9.22
CA LEU A 5 -3.53 0.52 9.47
C LEU A 5 -2.71 -0.11 8.33
N GLY A 6 -1.67 -0.86 8.68
CA GLY A 6 -0.90 -1.58 7.65
C GLY A 6 -1.67 -2.79 7.13
N THR A 7 -1.92 -2.86 5.82
CA THR A 7 -2.57 -4.04 5.22
C THR A 7 -1.58 -5.20 5.07
N ASN A 8 -2.10 -6.42 5.19
CA ASN A 8 -1.43 -7.66 4.83
C ASN A 8 -1.86 -8.18 3.44
N TRP A 9 -2.61 -7.39 2.66
CA TRP A 9 -3.22 -7.76 1.38
C TRP A 9 -4.24 -8.90 1.48
N ASP A 10 -4.85 -9.11 2.65
CA ASP A 10 -5.98 -10.03 2.85
C ASP A 10 -7.26 -9.21 2.96
N ASP A 11 -8.23 -9.47 2.09
CA ASP A 11 -9.51 -8.77 2.04
C ASP A 11 -10.31 -8.90 3.34
N LYS A 12 -10.11 -10.00 4.09
CA LYS A 12 -10.72 -10.20 5.41
C LYS A 12 -10.30 -9.13 6.42
N LEU A 13 -9.11 -8.54 6.25
CA LEU A 13 -8.69 -7.41 7.07
C LEU A 13 -9.63 -6.22 6.88
N LEU A 14 -9.98 -5.92 5.62
CA LEU A 14 -10.83 -4.78 5.29
C LEU A 14 -12.27 -5.00 5.75
N GLU A 15 -12.79 -6.22 5.58
CA GLU A 15 -14.09 -6.64 6.11
C GLU A 15 -14.15 -6.46 7.63
N GLY A 16 -13.14 -6.96 8.36
CA GLY A 16 -13.09 -6.79 9.82
C GLY A 16 -12.94 -5.34 10.26
N VAL A 17 -12.22 -4.51 9.49
CA VAL A 17 -12.13 -3.07 9.76
C VAL A 17 -13.48 -2.37 9.54
N ASP A 18 -14.23 -2.74 8.50
CA ASP A 18 -15.56 -2.22 8.24
C ASP A 18 -16.54 -2.56 9.37
N ASP A 19 -16.53 -3.81 9.84
CA ASP A 19 -17.32 -4.24 11.00
C ASP A 19 -16.98 -3.43 12.26
N LEU A 20 -15.69 -3.25 12.56
CA LEU A 20 -15.25 -2.43 13.69
C LEU A 20 -15.67 -0.95 13.54
N ASN A 21 -15.56 -0.38 12.35
CA ASN A 21 -15.95 1.00 12.08
C ASN A 21 -17.46 1.25 12.19
N LYS A 22 -18.28 0.19 12.05
CA LYS A 22 -19.72 0.21 12.29
C LYS A 22 -20.07 0.03 13.77
N GLU A 23 -19.33 -0.82 14.49
CA GLU A 23 -19.55 -1.08 15.92
C GLU A 23 -19.12 0.11 16.80
N TYR A 24 -18.00 0.75 16.49
CA TYR A 24 -17.41 1.82 17.29
C TYR A 24 -17.55 3.19 16.64
N GLU A 25 -18.16 4.15 17.33
CA GLU A 25 -18.32 5.53 16.83
C GLU A 25 -17.16 6.46 17.23
N ASP A 26 -16.57 6.26 18.41
CA ASP A 26 -15.56 7.15 18.98
C ASP A 26 -14.18 7.03 18.31
N VAL A 27 -13.84 5.84 17.83
CA VAL A 27 -12.52 5.52 17.26
C VAL A 27 -12.72 4.70 15.98
N LYS A 28 -12.30 5.28 14.85
CA LYS A 28 -12.40 4.65 13.53
C LYS A 28 -11.04 4.58 12.85
N ILE A 29 -10.90 3.58 11.97
CA ILE A 29 -9.80 3.45 11.03
C ILE A 29 -10.23 4.15 9.74
N TYR A 30 -9.41 5.08 9.27
CA TYR A 30 -9.75 5.93 8.13
C TYR A 30 -9.03 5.51 6.85
N GLU A 31 -7.89 4.85 7.01
CA GLU A 31 -7.00 4.54 5.92
C GLU A 31 -6.21 3.27 6.22
N VAL A 32 -5.88 2.55 5.16
CA VAL A 32 -4.94 1.44 5.16
C VAL A 32 -3.73 1.79 4.32
N PHE A 33 -2.58 1.21 4.62
CA PHE A 33 -1.39 1.37 3.81
C PHE A 33 -0.72 0.04 3.47
N GLY A 34 -0.25 -0.07 2.23
CA GLY A 34 0.33 -1.30 1.70
C GLY A 34 1.53 -1.04 0.81
N ALA A 35 2.36 -2.05 0.64
CA ALA A 35 3.45 -2.04 -0.34
C ALA A 35 3.68 -3.45 -0.84
N TYR A 36 4.29 -3.57 -2.01
CA TYR A 36 4.79 -4.86 -2.46
C TYR A 36 5.87 -5.39 -1.53
N LYS A 37 6.00 -6.73 -1.55
CA LYS A 37 7.03 -7.47 -0.82
C LYS A 37 8.44 -6.99 -1.13
N THR A 38 8.69 -6.64 -2.39
CA THR A 38 9.96 -6.13 -2.91
C THR A 38 9.67 -5.04 -3.94
N SER A 39 10.48 -3.99 -3.96
CA SER A 39 10.42 -2.95 -4.98
C SER A 39 11.81 -2.36 -5.24
N VAL A 40 11.92 -1.51 -6.25
CA VAL A 40 13.18 -0.85 -6.65
C VAL A 40 13.76 0.05 -5.55
N VAL A 41 12.90 0.59 -4.67
CA VAL A 41 13.25 1.52 -3.58
C VAL A 41 13.01 0.94 -2.17
N GLY A 42 12.22 -0.12 -2.05
CA GLY A 42 11.79 -0.66 -0.77
C GLY A 42 10.68 0.16 -0.11
N SER A 43 10.08 -0.41 0.94
CA SER A 43 8.94 0.16 1.66
C SER A 43 9.17 0.33 3.17
N GLY A 44 10.35 -0.04 3.67
CA GLY A 44 10.64 -0.09 5.11
C GLY A 44 9.90 -1.21 5.88
N ARG A 45 9.01 -1.97 5.22
CA ARG A 45 8.38 -3.14 5.81
C ARG A 45 9.26 -4.37 5.68
N VAL A 46 9.22 -5.24 6.69
CA VAL A 46 9.95 -6.52 6.67
C VAL A 46 9.35 -7.41 5.58
N SER A 47 10.10 -7.61 4.48
CA SER A 47 9.61 -8.33 3.29
C SER A 47 9.14 -9.75 3.56
N ILE A 48 9.70 -10.44 4.58
CA ILE A 48 9.25 -11.79 4.94
C ILE A 48 7.81 -11.83 5.45
N MET A 49 7.32 -10.72 6.04
CA MET A 49 5.97 -10.58 6.58
C MET A 49 4.95 -10.14 5.53
N LEU A 50 5.39 -9.80 4.32
CA LEU A 50 4.50 -9.39 3.23
C LEU A 50 4.27 -10.56 2.26
N PRO A 51 3.01 -10.84 1.88
CA PRO A 51 2.73 -11.78 0.82
C PRO A 51 3.18 -11.21 -0.53
N LYS A 52 3.37 -12.10 -1.50
CA LYS A 52 3.57 -11.71 -2.89
C LYS A 52 2.19 -11.57 -3.53
N VAL A 53 1.85 -10.37 -3.96
CA VAL A 53 0.60 -10.07 -4.67
C VAL A 53 0.90 -9.66 -6.11
N THR A 54 -0.05 -9.93 -6.99
CA THR A 54 -0.03 -9.46 -8.38
C THR A 54 -0.63 -8.05 -8.47
N PRO A 55 -0.36 -7.30 -9.56
CA PRO A 55 -0.98 -5.98 -9.76
C PRO A 55 -2.51 -6.01 -9.75
N ASN A 56 -3.13 -7.06 -10.30
CA ASN A 56 -4.59 -7.20 -10.29
C ASN A 56 -5.11 -7.40 -8.86
N GLN A 57 -4.51 -8.29 -8.08
CA GLN A 57 -4.88 -8.48 -6.67
C GLN A 57 -4.71 -7.19 -5.86
N ALA A 58 -3.66 -6.41 -6.14
CA ALA A 58 -3.45 -5.14 -5.48
C ALA A 58 -4.55 -4.13 -5.83
N LYS A 59 -4.94 -4.03 -7.12
CA LYS A 59 -6.06 -3.18 -7.56
C LYS A 59 -7.37 -3.59 -6.90
N ASP A 60 -7.71 -4.88 -6.96
CA ASP A 60 -8.95 -5.42 -6.37
C ASP A 60 -9.03 -5.10 -4.87
N HIS A 61 -7.92 -5.26 -4.14
CA HIS A 61 -7.83 -4.93 -2.72
C HIS A 61 -7.96 -3.43 -2.44
N ILE A 62 -7.37 -2.58 -3.28
CA ILE A 62 -7.48 -1.11 -3.18
C ILE A 62 -8.93 -0.66 -3.44
N GLU A 63 -9.58 -1.23 -4.45
CA GLU A 63 -10.98 -0.97 -4.76
C GLU A 63 -11.90 -1.43 -3.62
N LEU A 64 -11.64 -2.61 -3.04
CA LEU A 64 -12.36 -3.10 -1.87
C LEU A 64 -12.21 -2.14 -0.69
N ALA A 65 -11.00 -1.65 -0.40
CA ALA A 65 -10.77 -0.70 0.68
C ALA A 65 -11.63 0.56 0.52
N ARG A 66 -11.70 1.10 -0.70
CA ARG A 66 -12.58 2.25 -0.99
C ARG A 66 -14.06 1.93 -0.85
N SER A 67 -14.47 0.73 -1.27
CA SER A 67 -15.88 0.31 -1.19
C SER A 67 -16.40 0.27 0.24
N VAL A 68 -15.53 -0.01 1.21
CA VAL A 68 -15.83 0.03 2.66
C VAL A 68 -15.49 1.37 3.31
N GLY A 69 -15.26 2.41 2.51
CA GLY A 69 -15.03 3.78 3.00
C GLY A 69 -13.63 4.06 3.55
N LEU A 70 -12.66 3.18 3.33
CA LEU A 70 -11.26 3.37 3.70
C LEU A 70 -10.48 4.01 2.54
N LYS A 71 -9.54 4.89 2.86
CA LYS A 71 -8.51 5.29 1.91
C LYS A 71 -7.38 4.27 1.84
N PHE A 72 -6.71 4.18 0.70
CA PHE A 72 -5.53 3.34 0.52
C PHE A 72 -4.28 4.17 0.18
N ASN A 73 -3.30 4.15 1.07
CA ASN A 73 -2.00 4.77 0.86
C ASN A 73 -0.97 3.73 0.39
N TYR A 74 -0.34 3.92 -0.77
CA TYR A 74 0.78 3.08 -1.18
C TYR A 74 2.08 3.56 -0.51
N LEU A 75 2.78 2.66 0.18
CA LEU A 75 3.98 2.99 0.93
C LEU A 75 5.25 2.88 0.07
N ILE A 76 5.88 4.03 -0.17
CA ILE A 76 7.22 4.15 -0.76
C ILE A 76 8.13 4.76 0.30
N ASN A 77 9.13 4.02 0.77
CA ASN A 77 9.96 4.46 1.90
C ASN A 77 11.41 4.02 1.75
N ALA A 78 12.07 4.47 0.68
CA ALA A 78 13.52 4.40 0.59
C ALA A 78 14.14 5.41 1.57
N CYS A 79 14.87 4.92 2.57
CA CYS A 79 15.66 5.82 3.44
C CYS A 79 16.79 6.52 2.67
N CYS A 80 17.39 5.84 1.70
CA CYS A 80 18.43 6.37 0.82
C CYS A 80 18.57 5.45 -0.41
N MET A 81 18.64 6.05 -1.61
CA MET A 81 18.88 5.30 -2.86
C MET A 81 20.36 5.26 -3.25
N GLY A 82 21.25 5.94 -2.50
CA GLY A 82 22.69 5.94 -2.72
C GLY A 82 23.11 6.62 -4.02
N ASN A 83 22.43 7.70 -4.43
CA ASN A 83 22.61 8.40 -5.71
C ASN A 83 22.30 7.53 -6.95
N ARG A 84 21.67 6.35 -6.80
CA ARG A 84 21.31 5.49 -7.92
C ARG A 84 20.23 6.12 -8.81
N GLU A 85 19.40 6.99 -8.26
CA GLU A 85 18.41 7.78 -8.99
C GLU A 85 19.00 8.66 -10.11
N PHE A 86 20.29 8.98 -10.05
CA PHE A 86 21.02 9.69 -11.11
C PHE A 86 21.58 8.76 -12.19
N HIS A 87 21.61 7.44 -11.95
CA HIS A 87 22.02 6.46 -12.94
C HIS A 87 20.85 6.21 -13.92
N PRO A 88 21.01 6.45 -15.24
CA PRO A 88 19.89 6.44 -16.19
C PRO A 88 19.03 5.17 -16.16
N LYS A 89 19.66 4.00 -16.04
CA LYS A 89 18.94 2.71 -15.94
C LYS A 89 18.05 2.61 -14.70
N TYR A 90 18.54 3.03 -13.54
CA TYR A 90 17.79 2.93 -12.30
C TYR A 90 16.71 4.03 -12.24
N HIS A 91 17.00 5.21 -12.80
CA HIS A 91 16.01 6.25 -13.00
C HIS A 91 14.82 5.75 -13.83
N ALA A 92 15.07 5.10 -14.97
CA ALA A 92 14.00 4.52 -15.79
C ALA A 92 13.17 3.48 -15.01
N GLN A 93 13.82 2.58 -14.28
CA GLN A 93 13.14 1.58 -13.43
C GLN A 93 12.31 2.22 -12.31
N LEU A 94 12.77 3.35 -11.76
CA LEU A 94 12.03 4.11 -10.75
C LEU A 94 10.77 4.72 -11.35
N ILE A 95 10.86 5.33 -12.54
CA ILE A 95 9.69 5.88 -13.24
C ILE A 95 8.69 4.78 -13.58
N GLU A 96 9.14 3.66 -14.15
CA GLU A 96 8.28 2.51 -14.45
C GLU A 96 7.55 1.99 -13.20
N TYR A 97 8.24 1.93 -12.06
CA TYR A 97 7.65 1.52 -10.79
C TYR A 97 6.62 2.52 -10.26
N LEU A 98 6.89 3.83 -10.37
CA LEU A 98 5.95 4.87 -9.98
C LEU A 98 4.71 4.85 -10.87
N ASP A 99 4.87 4.67 -12.18
CA ASP A 99 3.76 4.51 -13.12
C ASP A 99 2.93 3.27 -12.78
N GLU A 100 3.56 2.14 -12.43
CA GLU A 100 2.84 0.95 -11.97
C GLU A 100 1.98 1.27 -10.73
N ILE A 101 2.57 1.92 -9.71
CA ILE A 101 1.86 2.28 -8.48
C ILE A 101 0.70 3.22 -8.76
N VAL A 102 0.90 4.27 -9.57
CA VAL A 102 -0.17 5.20 -9.95
C VAL A 102 -1.30 4.43 -10.66
N ASN A 103 -0.97 3.47 -11.51
CA ASN A 103 -1.94 2.63 -12.21
C ASN A 103 -2.67 1.63 -11.30
N LEU A 104 -2.14 1.29 -10.12
CA LEU A 104 -2.88 0.56 -9.09
C LEU A 104 -4.00 1.42 -8.48
N GLY A 105 -3.86 2.74 -8.61
CA GLY A 105 -4.81 3.73 -8.13
C GLY A 105 -4.91 3.79 -6.61
N PRO A 106 -3.84 3.99 -5.83
CA PRO A 106 -3.95 4.45 -4.44
C PRO A 106 -4.53 5.87 -4.35
N ASP A 107 -4.89 6.34 -3.15
CA ASP A 107 -5.45 7.69 -2.90
C ASP A 107 -4.39 8.78 -2.70
#